data_AF-A0A0S2DPB5-F1
#
_entry.id   AF-A0A0S2DPB5-F1
#
_cell.length_a   1.000
_cell.length_b   1.000
_cell.length_c   1.000
_cell.angle_alpha   90.00
_cell.angle_beta   90.00
_cell.angle_gamma   90.00
#
_symmetry.space_group_name_H-M   'P 1'
#
loop_
_entity.id
_entity.type
_entity.pdbx_description
1 polymer ?
#
loop_
_entity_poly.entity_id
_entity_poly.type
_entity_poly.pdbx_seq_one_letter_code
_entity_poly.pdbx_strand_id
1 'polypeptide(L)'
;MDATAIGNGNIASGARSLAAGFNAQATADDAVALGNNAVADRANTVSVGAAGAERQIVNVAAATQDTDAVNLSQLGRVMGVFGGGASFAGGVFAAPTFTVQGSAFNDVASAFGAVDGRLTDLYGRIANIPAGPQGPQGPQGPQGPQGPQGPQGPAGPGGSGGSPLSANYDDASRGTLTLEGANGTRVANVADATAATDAVNLRQMQAGDAAAVQQSNGYTNQQVQQANARADAGDARTLQSANSYTDQRINGLNLDFGNFRAEVNDRFEDLDRRIRRNGAMSAAMAQMSANSAYAKPGRGRLSVGAGFQDGESGLAIGYGRRINDNVSISIGAAFSGSESSGGVGFGVDL
;
A
#
# COMPACT_ATOMS: atom_id res chain seq x y z
N MET A 1 66.97 -26.71 -14.42
CA MET A 1 66.46 -25.32 -14.50
C MET A 1 66.10 -25.13 -15.93
N ASP A 2 64.84 -25.40 -16.29
CA ASP A 2 64.43 -25.41 -17.69
C ASP A 2 63.74 -24.08 -17.93
N ALA A 3 64.26 -23.25 -18.83
CA ALA A 3 63.67 -21.97 -19.18
C ALA A 3 63.71 -21.83 -20.70
N THR A 4 62.63 -21.33 -21.30
CA THR A 4 62.49 -21.27 -22.75
C THR A 4 62.29 -19.82 -23.19
N ALA A 5 63.08 -19.39 -24.16
CA ALA A 5 62.97 -18.08 -24.78
C ALA A 5 62.77 -18.23 -26.30
N ILE A 6 61.70 -17.64 -26.84
CA ILE A 6 61.35 -17.69 -28.28
C ILE A 6 61.25 -16.27 -28.82
N GLY A 7 62.25 -15.85 -29.60
CA GLY A 7 62.33 -14.52 -30.21
C GLY A 7 63.58 -13.75 -29.77
N ASN A 8 63.62 -12.45 -30.07
CA ASN A 8 64.81 -11.62 -29.85
C ASN A 8 64.69 -10.76 -28.58
N GLY A 9 65.76 -10.70 -27.78
CA GLY A 9 65.84 -9.85 -26.58
C GLY A 9 65.07 -10.37 -25.36
N ASN A 10 64.55 -11.60 -25.39
CA ASN A 10 63.77 -12.16 -24.29
C ASN A 10 64.65 -12.58 -23.09
N ILE A 11 64.11 -12.47 -21.89
CA ILE A 11 64.72 -12.92 -20.62
C ILE A 11 63.81 -13.99 -20.02
N ALA A 12 64.26 -15.24 -19.98
CA ALA A 12 63.58 -16.34 -19.27
C ALA A 12 64.50 -16.84 -18.15
N SER A 13 64.45 -16.19 -16.99
CA SER A 13 65.38 -16.44 -15.88
C SER A 13 64.76 -17.20 -14.71
N GLY A 14 63.42 -17.30 -14.64
CA GLY A 14 62.74 -18.13 -13.66
C GLY A 14 62.83 -19.62 -14.00
N ALA A 15 62.78 -20.50 -13.00
CA ALA A 15 62.72 -21.94 -13.23
C ALA A 15 61.39 -22.32 -13.91
N ARG A 16 61.41 -23.17 -14.95
CA ARG A 16 60.23 -23.58 -15.74
C ARG A 16 59.50 -22.39 -16.40
N SER A 17 60.22 -21.32 -16.71
CA SER A 17 59.65 -20.12 -17.33
C SER A 17 59.61 -20.18 -18.86
N LEU A 18 58.69 -19.42 -19.46
CA LEU A 18 58.57 -19.22 -20.91
C LEU A 18 58.50 -17.73 -21.24
N ALA A 19 59.39 -17.23 -22.09
CA ALA A 19 59.33 -15.88 -22.65
C ALA A 19 59.22 -15.94 -24.18
N ALA A 20 58.06 -15.59 -24.73
CA ALA A 20 57.79 -15.66 -26.17
C ALA A 20 57.37 -14.30 -26.72
N GLY A 21 58.13 -13.75 -27.67
CA GLY A 21 57.93 -12.40 -28.22
C GLY A 21 59.23 -11.67 -28.54
N PHE A 22 59.18 -10.34 -28.48
CA PHE A 22 60.35 -9.46 -28.55
C PHE A 22 60.50 -8.77 -27.19
N ASN A 23 61.68 -8.80 -26.58
CA ASN A 23 61.91 -8.26 -25.23
C ASN A 23 60.93 -8.75 -24.14
N ALA A 24 60.38 -9.97 -24.28
CA ALA A 24 59.52 -10.57 -23.27
C ALA A 24 60.37 -11.06 -22.07
N GLN A 25 59.91 -10.84 -20.84
CA GLN A 25 60.65 -11.12 -19.62
C GLN A 25 59.83 -12.01 -18.68
N ALA A 26 60.19 -13.29 -18.55
CA ALA A 26 59.63 -14.22 -17.57
C ALA A 26 60.69 -14.49 -16.49
N THR A 27 60.66 -13.68 -15.43
CA THR A 27 61.70 -13.67 -14.40
C THR A 27 61.35 -14.48 -13.16
N ALA A 28 60.09 -14.86 -12.98
CA ALA A 28 59.63 -15.69 -11.88
C ALA A 28 59.44 -17.17 -12.26
N ASP A 29 59.47 -18.05 -11.27
CA ASP A 29 59.32 -19.50 -11.46
C ASP A 29 57.92 -19.86 -11.98
N ASP A 30 57.81 -20.83 -12.89
CA ASP A 30 56.55 -21.27 -13.50
C ASP A 30 55.77 -20.14 -14.21
N ALA A 31 56.46 -19.08 -14.66
CA ALA A 31 55.84 -17.92 -15.28
C ALA A 31 55.95 -17.93 -16.82
N VAL A 32 54.95 -17.37 -17.49
CA VAL A 32 54.88 -17.22 -18.95
C VAL A 32 54.71 -15.75 -19.32
N ALA A 33 55.67 -15.17 -20.02
CA ALA A 33 55.55 -13.85 -20.66
C ALA A 33 55.27 -14.03 -22.15
N LEU A 34 54.09 -13.60 -22.60
CA LEU A 34 53.62 -13.77 -23.97
C LEU A 34 53.36 -12.42 -24.65
N GLY A 35 54.19 -12.08 -25.63
CA GLY A 35 54.06 -10.88 -26.45
C GLY A 35 55.21 -9.88 -26.28
N ASN A 36 55.21 -8.88 -27.16
CA ASN A 36 56.25 -7.83 -27.19
C ASN A 36 56.32 -7.07 -25.85
N ASN A 37 57.50 -6.95 -25.25
CA ASN A 37 57.72 -6.30 -23.95
C ASN A 37 56.82 -6.83 -22.81
N ALA A 38 56.29 -8.06 -22.91
CA ALA A 38 55.49 -8.65 -21.84
C ALA A 38 56.39 -8.96 -20.63
N VAL A 39 55.89 -8.75 -19.40
CA VAL A 39 56.63 -8.98 -18.16
C VAL A 39 55.82 -9.91 -17.26
N ALA A 40 56.40 -11.05 -16.90
CA ALA A 40 55.85 -12.04 -15.97
C ALA A 40 56.82 -12.19 -14.79
N ASP A 41 56.59 -11.39 -13.74
CA ASP A 41 57.42 -11.24 -12.54
C ASP A 41 56.82 -11.91 -11.29
N ARG A 42 55.70 -12.62 -11.45
CA ARG A 42 55.05 -13.43 -10.41
C ARG A 42 55.03 -14.90 -10.78
N ALA A 43 55.32 -15.76 -9.80
CA ALA A 43 55.34 -17.20 -10.03
C ALA A 43 53.96 -17.76 -10.39
N ASN A 44 53.90 -18.81 -11.21
CA ASN A 44 52.66 -19.47 -11.66
C ASN A 44 51.67 -18.52 -12.38
N THR A 45 52.15 -17.63 -13.24
CA THR A 45 51.29 -16.69 -13.99
C THR A 45 51.57 -16.66 -15.48
N VAL A 46 50.56 -16.31 -16.27
CA VAL A 46 50.72 -15.94 -17.68
C VAL A 46 50.46 -14.44 -17.81
N SER A 47 51.47 -13.68 -18.26
CA SER A 47 51.35 -12.26 -18.57
C SER A 47 51.34 -12.05 -20.09
N VAL A 48 50.35 -11.32 -20.58
CA VAL A 48 50.25 -10.95 -22.01
C VAL A 48 50.75 -9.53 -22.30
N GLY A 49 51.24 -8.82 -21.28
CA GLY A 49 51.60 -7.41 -21.36
C GLY A 49 52.54 -6.99 -20.23
N ALA A 50 52.61 -5.70 -19.98
CA ALA A 50 53.31 -5.14 -18.83
C ALA A 50 52.42 -4.08 -18.18
N ALA A 51 52.75 -3.65 -16.96
CA ALA A 51 52.03 -2.57 -16.29
C ALA A 51 52.03 -1.30 -17.18
N GLY A 52 50.84 -0.75 -17.45
CA GLY A 52 50.64 0.39 -18.36
C GLY A 52 50.73 0.07 -19.85
N ALA A 53 50.94 -1.19 -20.20
CA ALA A 53 50.96 -1.73 -21.57
C ALA A 53 50.20 -3.06 -21.63
N GLU A 54 49.03 -3.11 -20.98
CA GLU A 54 48.14 -4.26 -20.95
C GLU A 54 47.57 -4.56 -22.33
N ARG A 55 47.36 -5.84 -22.62
CA ARG A 55 46.76 -6.29 -23.90
C ARG A 55 45.39 -6.87 -23.65
N GLN A 56 44.50 -6.65 -24.61
CA GLN A 56 43.20 -7.31 -24.63
C GLN A 56 43.34 -8.76 -25.10
N ILE A 57 42.67 -9.67 -24.40
CA ILE A 57 42.48 -11.05 -24.85
C ILE A 57 41.09 -11.10 -25.50
N VAL A 58 41.06 -11.21 -26.83
CA VAL A 58 39.82 -11.21 -27.62
C VAL A 58 39.44 -12.62 -28.05
N ASN A 59 38.18 -12.81 -28.46
CA ASN A 59 37.61 -14.11 -28.84
C ASN A 59 37.54 -15.15 -27.71
N VAL A 60 37.40 -14.69 -26.46
CA VAL A 60 37.16 -15.56 -25.30
C VAL A 60 35.69 -16.00 -25.30
N ALA A 61 35.45 -17.30 -25.48
CA ALA A 61 34.11 -17.89 -25.36
C ALA A 61 33.55 -17.73 -23.93
N ALA A 62 32.23 -17.91 -23.76
CA ALA A 62 31.64 -17.84 -22.42
C ALA A 62 32.15 -19.00 -21.55
N ALA A 63 32.57 -18.69 -20.32
CA ALA A 63 32.97 -19.67 -19.31
C ALA A 63 31.88 -20.72 -19.03
N THR A 64 32.30 -21.98 -18.88
CA THR A 64 31.46 -23.15 -18.58
C THR A 64 31.92 -23.94 -17.36
N GLN A 65 33.16 -23.73 -16.90
CA GLN A 65 33.75 -24.30 -15.70
C GLN A 65 34.24 -23.18 -14.77
N ASP A 66 34.42 -23.49 -13.48
CA ASP A 66 34.83 -22.51 -12.45
C ASP A 66 36.19 -21.86 -12.71
N THR A 67 37.05 -22.49 -13.52
CA THR A 67 38.41 -22.04 -13.86
C THR A 67 38.52 -21.41 -15.24
N ASP A 68 37.42 -21.27 -15.99
CA ASP A 68 37.40 -20.61 -17.29
C ASP A 68 37.48 -19.07 -17.12
N ALA A 69 38.11 -18.40 -18.08
CA ALA A 69 38.08 -16.93 -18.15
C ALA A 69 36.68 -16.42 -18.50
N VAL A 70 36.19 -15.41 -17.78
CA VAL A 70 34.89 -14.76 -18.02
C VAL A 70 35.04 -13.62 -19.03
N ASN A 71 34.16 -13.54 -20.03
CA ASN A 71 34.17 -12.47 -21.02
C ASN A 71 33.20 -11.31 -20.68
N LEU A 72 33.28 -10.20 -21.44
CA LEU A 72 32.47 -9.00 -21.18
C LEU A 72 30.95 -9.23 -21.31
N SER A 73 30.50 -10.13 -22.19
CA SER A 73 29.06 -10.41 -22.33
C SER A 73 28.50 -11.13 -21.10
N GLN A 74 29.29 -12.00 -20.46
CA GLN A 74 28.94 -12.60 -19.18
C GLN A 74 28.85 -11.57 -18.06
N LEU A 75 29.83 -10.65 -17.95
CA LEU A 75 29.78 -9.55 -16.99
C LEU A 75 28.56 -8.64 -17.24
N GLY A 76 28.26 -8.31 -18.49
CA GLY A 76 27.09 -7.53 -18.86
C GLY A 76 25.76 -8.16 -18.42
N ARG A 77 25.64 -9.50 -18.45
CA ARG A 77 24.47 -10.20 -17.91
C ARG A 77 24.33 -10.04 -16.40
N VAL A 78 25.44 -10.11 -15.66
CA VAL A 78 25.45 -9.85 -14.20
C VAL A 78 25.03 -8.41 -13.90
N MET A 79 25.54 -7.44 -14.67
CA MET A 79 25.18 -6.03 -14.55
C MET A 79 23.68 -5.79 -14.75
N GLY A 80 23.05 -6.50 -15.70
CA GLY A 80 21.61 -6.42 -15.94
C GLY A 80 20.75 -6.85 -14.74
N VAL A 81 21.26 -7.70 -13.85
CA VAL A 81 20.54 -8.15 -12.65
C VAL A 81 20.29 -7.01 -11.67
N PHE A 82 21.21 -6.05 -11.58
CA PHE A 82 21.04 -4.90 -10.67
C PHE A 82 19.94 -3.93 -11.14
N GLY A 83 19.59 -3.91 -12.42
CA GLY A 83 18.64 -2.93 -12.96
C GLY A 83 19.15 -1.50 -12.82
N GLY A 84 18.23 -0.52 -12.79
CA GLY A 84 18.58 0.89 -12.52
C GLY A 84 19.56 1.53 -13.51
N GLY A 85 19.81 0.94 -14.69
CA GLY A 85 20.81 1.41 -15.64
C GLY A 85 22.26 1.02 -15.30
N ALA A 86 22.48 0.11 -14.35
CA ALA A 86 23.81 -0.42 -14.04
C ALA A 86 24.46 -1.00 -15.31
N SER A 87 25.70 -0.60 -15.58
CA SER A 87 26.42 -1.07 -16.77
C SER A 87 27.94 -1.08 -16.56
N PHE A 88 28.63 -1.86 -17.38
CA PHE A 88 30.09 -1.87 -17.45
C PHE A 88 30.52 -1.68 -18.89
N ALA A 89 31.16 -0.54 -19.18
CA ALA A 89 31.56 -0.16 -20.53
C ALA A 89 32.89 0.59 -20.50
N GLY A 90 33.80 0.27 -21.42
CA GLY A 90 35.10 0.94 -21.53
C GLY A 90 35.97 0.82 -20.27
N GLY A 91 35.80 -0.24 -19.47
CA GLY A 91 36.51 -0.43 -18.21
C GLY A 91 35.95 0.38 -17.04
N VAL A 92 34.86 1.13 -17.24
CA VAL A 92 34.21 1.95 -16.21
C VAL A 92 32.89 1.29 -15.81
N PHE A 93 32.69 1.18 -14.50
CA PHE A 93 31.42 0.77 -13.91
C PHE A 93 30.50 1.98 -13.74
N ALA A 94 29.28 1.89 -14.27
CA ALA A 94 28.20 2.82 -13.99
C ALA A 94 27.26 2.18 -12.96
N ALA A 95 27.12 2.82 -11.81
CA ALA A 95 26.23 2.38 -10.74
C ALA A 95 24.75 2.44 -11.17
N PRO A 96 23.89 1.56 -10.61
CA PRO A 96 22.45 1.69 -10.81
C PRO A 96 21.95 3.03 -10.25
N THR A 97 20.77 3.46 -10.68
CA THR A 97 20.01 4.56 -10.09
C THR A 97 18.59 4.08 -9.81
N PHE A 98 18.25 3.99 -8.53
CA PHE A 98 16.91 3.68 -8.04
C PHE A 98 16.26 4.97 -7.54
N THR A 99 15.04 5.26 -7.99
CA THR A 99 14.32 6.46 -7.56
C THR A 99 13.23 6.11 -6.56
N VAL A 100 13.35 6.61 -5.33
CA VAL A 100 12.33 6.47 -4.27
C VAL A 100 11.82 7.86 -3.92
N GLN A 101 10.55 8.14 -4.24
CA GLN A 101 9.91 9.46 -4.05
C GLN A 101 10.72 10.64 -4.63
N GLY A 102 11.33 10.46 -5.80
CA GLY A 102 12.11 11.51 -6.47
C GLY A 102 13.55 11.67 -5.97
N SER A 103 13.97 10.94 -4.94
CA SER A 103 15.38 10.85 -4.52
C SER A 103 16.08 9.68 -5.21
N ALA A 104 17.29 9.91 -5.70
CA ALA A 104 18.10 8.90 -6.39
C ALA A 104 19.04 8.18 -5.42
N PHE A 105 19.12 6.86 -5.54
CA PHE A 105 19.97 5.96 -4.76
C PHE A 105 20.79 5.10 -5.70
N ASN A 106 22.08 4.92 -5.42
CA ASN A 106 23.02 4.24 -6.30
C ASN A 106 23.43 2.83 -5.84
N ASP A 107 22.78 2.35 -4.79
CA ASP A 107 22.93 1.00 -4.28
C ASP A 107 21.58 0.48 -3.77
N VAL A 108 21.48 -0.85 -3.70
CA VAL A 108 20.24 -1.53 -3.32
C VAL A 108 19.91 -1.27 -1.84
N ALA A 109 20.92 -1.27 -0.95
CA ALA A 109 20.70 -1.16 0.48
C ALA A 109 20.12 0.21 0.87
N SER A 110 20.65 1.30 0.31
CA SER A 110 20.16 2.66 0.58
C SER A 110 18.78 2.91 -0.01
N ALA A 111 18.49 2.38 -1.20
CA ALA A 111 17.17 2.44 -1.81
C ALA A 111 16.11 1.74 -0.95
N PHE A 112 16.40 0.52 -0.48
CA PHE A 112 15.48 -0.21 0.40
C PHE A 112 15.38 0.41 1.79
N GLY A 113 16.48 0.96 2.34
CA GLY A 113 16.44 1.72 3.60
C GLY A 113 15.54 2.95 3.50
N ALA A 114 15.53 3.65 2.35
CA ALA A 114 14.62 4.76 2.11
C ALA A 114 13.15 4.31 2.04
N VAL A 115 12.86 3.19 1.37
CA VAL A 115 11.51 2.60 1.36
C VAL A 115 11.06 2.22 2.76
N ASP A 116 11.92 1.56 3.54
CA ASP A 116 11.66 1.14 4.91
C ASP A 116 11.36 2.34 5.84
N GLY A 117 12.14 3.42 5.73
CA GLY A 117 11.87 4.66 6.44
C GLY A 117 10.50 5.26 6.09
N ARG A 118 10.13 5.29 4.80
CA ARG A 118 8.80 5.77 4.36
C ARG A 118 7.67 4.87 4.84
N LEU A 119 7.90 3.57 4.85
CA LEU A 119 6.93 2.61 5.36
C LEU A 119 6.74 2.80 6.88
N THR A 120 7.83 3.02 7.62
CA THR A 120 7.81 3.39 9.04
C THR A 120 7.02 4.68 9.28
N ASP A 121 7.24 5.72 8.46
CA ASP A 121 6.47 6.98 8.55
C ASP A 121 4.96 6.76 8.32
N LEU A 122 4.61 5.95 7.31
CA LEU A 122 3.22 5.60 7.01
C LEU A 122 2.59 4.81 8.15
N TYR A 123 3.30 3.83 8.72
CA TYR A 123 2.86 3.10 9.90
C TYR A 123 2.61 4.04 11.09
N GLY A 124 3.51 5.00 11.34
CA GLY A 124 3.32 6.01 12.38
C GLY A 124 2.08 6.87 12.15
N ARG A 125 1.83 7.30 10.91
CA ARG A 125 0.62 8.07 10.54
C ARG A 125 -0.66 7.28 10.76
N ILE A 126 -0.67 5.99 10.41
CA ILE A 126 -1.82 5.09 10.61
C ILE A 126 -2.05 4.83 12.10
N ALA A 127 -0.98 4.62 12.87
CA ALA A 127 -1.05 4.42 14.32
C ALA A 127 -1.63 5.65 15.05
N ASN A 128 -1.41 6.84 14.52
CA ASN A 128 -1.91 8.10 15.08
C ASN A 128 -3.30 8.50 14.56
N ILE A 129 -4.00 7.63 13.82
CA ILE A 129 -5.42 7.81 13.56
C ILE A 129 -6.16 7.64 14.91
N PRO A 130 -6.85 8.65 15.45
CA PRO A 130 -7.40 8.61 16.79
C PRO A 130 -8.32 7.40 16.99
N ALA A 131 -7.99 6.55 17.98
CA ALA A 131 -8.90 5.49 18.41
C ALA A 131 -10.14 6.11 19.05
N GLY A 132 -11.32 5.56 18.76
CA GLY A 132 -12.53 5.85 19.51
C GLY A 132 -12.33 5.58 21.00
N PRO A 133 -13.14 6.20 21.89
CA PRO A 133 -12.93 6.16 23.33
C PRO A 133 -12.77 4.72 23.86
N GLN A 134 -11.74 4.50 24.67
CA GLN A 134 -11.37 3.20 25.24
C GLN A 134 -12.45 2.73 26.23
N GLY A 135 -12.93 1.50 26.07
CA GLY A 135 -13.79 0.84 27.05
C GLY A 135 -13.04 0.56 28.37
N PRO A 136 -13.74 0.47 29.51
CA PRO A 136 -13.11 0.30 30.83
C PRO A 136 -12.25 -0.97 30.91
N GLN A 137 -11.07 -0.84 31.51
CA GLN A 137 -10.06 -1.90 31.64
C GLN A 137 -10.53 -3.01 32.59
N GLY A 138 -10.43 -4.27 32.15
CA GLY A 138 -10.68 -5.44 32.99
C GLY A 138 -9.55 -5.70 34.01
N PRO A 139 -9.86 -6.30 35.18
CA PRO A 139 -8.88 -6.52 36.26
C PRO A 139 -7.79 -7.52 35.87
N GLN A 140 -6.57 -7.27 36.34
CA GLN A 140 -5.36 -8.06 36.07
C GLN A 140 -5.38 -9.41 36.80
N GLY A 141 -5.11 -10.50 36.07
CA GLY A 141 -4.97 -11.84 36.64
C GLY A 141 -3.63 -12.08 37.35
N PRO A 142 -3.58 -12.94 38.39
CA PRO A 142 -2.37 -13.20 39.15
C PRO A 142 -1.32 -14.04 38.37
N GLN A 143 -0.04 -13.74 38.61
CA GLN A 143 1.12 -14.36 37.96
C GLN A 143 1.45 -15.73 38.58
N GLY A 144 1.62 -16.75 37.73
CA GLY A 144 2.01 -18.10 38.15
C GLY A 144 3.51 -18.24 38.46
N PRO A 145 3.91 -19.13 39.38
CA PRO A 145 5.31 -19.31 39.77
C PRO A 145 6.13 -20.13 38.75
N GLN A 146 7.41 -19.81 38.65
CA GLN A 146 8.39 -20.41 37.73
C GLN A 146 9.01 -21.69 38.31
N GLY A 147 9.06 -22.76 37.52
CA GLY A 147 9.62 -24.07 37.91
C GLY A 147 11.16 -24.15 37.80
N PRO A 148 11.83 -24.99 38.62
CA PRO A 148 13.28 -25.10 38.64
C PRO A 148 13.87 -25.97 37.52
N GLN A 149 15.10 -25.65 37.12
CA GLN A 149 15.89 -26.28 36.05
C GLN A 149 16.65 -27.53 36.54
N GLY A 150 16.63 -28.61 35.75
CA GLY A 150 17.31 -29.88 36.07
C GLY A 150 18.81 -29.93 35.68
N PRO A 151 19.64 -30.78 36.31
CA PRO A 151 21.08 -30.82 36.08
C PRO A 151 21.51 -31.72 34.90
N GLN A 152 22.67 -31.39 34.33
CA GLN A 152 23.33 -31.99 33.16
C GLN A 152 24.07 -33.30 33.51
N GLY A 153 24.01 -34.30 32.61
CA GLY A 153 24.70 -35.60 32.75
C GLY A 153 26.15 -35.61 32.22
N PRO A 154 27.03 -36.49 32.73
CA PRO A 154 28.46 -36.51 32.40
C PRO A 154 28.81 -37.31 31.13
N ALA A 155 29.97 -36.96 30.56
CA ALA A 155 30.56 -37.50 29.32
C ALA A 155 31.16 -38.91 29.47
N GLY A 156 31.14 -39.68 28.37
CA GLY A 156 31.76 -41.01 28.28
C GLY A 156 33.10 -41.02 27.51
N PRO A 157 33.99 -42.01 27.75
CA PRO A 157 35.40 -42.01 27.34
C PRO A 157 35.67 -42.76 26.02
N GLY A 158 36.80 -42.43 25.39
CA GLY A 158 37.24 -42.96 24.09
C GLY A 158 38.10 -44.23 24.10
N GLY A 159 38.63 -44.52 22.90
CA GLY A 159 39.62 -45.55 22.55
C GLY A 159 39.26 -46.18 21.18
N SER A 160 40.15 -46.64 20.31
CA SER A 160 41.62 -46.69 20.18
C SER A 160 41.93 -47.53 18.92
N GLY A 161 43.00 -47.25 18.16
CA GLY A 161 43.71 -48.30 17.37
C GLY A 161 44.12 -47.97 15.93
N GLY A 162 45.44 -47.93 15.67
CA GLY A 162 46.09 -48.06 14.33
C GLY A 162 47.34 -47.17 14.13
N SER A 163 48.52 -47.78 13.92
CA SER A 163 49.89 -47.21 13.73
C SER A 163 50.07 -46.22 12.53
N PRO A 164 51.15 -45.38 12.47
CA PRO A 164 50.98 -43.93 12.63
C PRO A 164 51.36 -43.05 11.41
N LEU A 165 50.77 -41.84 11.41
CA LEU A 165 51.17 -40.58 10.74
C LEU A 165 50.81 -40.36 9.26
N SER A 166 49.50 -40.27 8.95
CA SER A 166 49.00 -39.17 8.10
C SER A 166 48.23 -38.13 8.90
N ALA A 167 48.16 -38.32 10.22
CA ALA A 167 47.45 -37.51 11.19
C ALA A 167 48.39 -37.27 12.39
N ASN A 168 49.01 -36.09 12.44
CA ASN A 168 50.01 -35.74 13.46
C ASN A 168 49.44 -34.66 14.35
N TYR A 169 49.64 -34.78 15.67
CA TYR A 169 49.43 -33.64 16.53
C TYR A 169 50.59 -32.67 16.31
N ASP A 170 50.27 -31.40 16.10
CA ASP A 170 51.26 -30.40 15.70
C ASP A 170 52.27 -30.11 16.84
N ASP A 171 51.90 -30.37 18.10
CA ASP A 171 52.75 -30.22 19.26
C ASP A 171 52.37 -31.16 20.45
N ALA A 172 53.11 -31.02 21.56
CA ALA A 172 52.88 -31.80 22.79
C ALA A 172 51.56 -31.43 23.51
N SER A 173 50.98 -30.26 23.24
CA SER A 173 49.70 -29.82 23.81
C SER A 173 48.51 -30.55 23.18
N ARG A 174 48.71 -31.15 21.99
CA ARG A 174 47.68 -31.89 21.24
C ARG A 174 46.44 -31.04 20.91
N GLY A 175 46.61 -29.72 20.84
CA GLY A 175 45.52 -28.79 20.49
C GLY A 175 45.12 -28.84 19.01
N THR A 176 45.95 -29.40 18.13
CA THR A 176 45.71 -29.46 16.69
C THR A 176 46.21 -30.77 16.11
N LEU A 177 45.40 -31.37 15.23
CA LEU A 177 45.68 -32.61 14.51
C LEU A 177 45.67 -32.32 13.01
N THR A 178 46.84 -32.33 12.37
CA THR A 178 46.99 -32.07 10.93
C THR A 178 46.87 -33.37 10.13
N LEU A 179 46.02 -33.36 9.08
CA LEU A 179 45.86 -34.47 8.14
C LEU A 179 46.60 -34.13 6.83
N GLU A 180 47.72 -34.78 6.55
CA GLU A 180 48.73 -34.37 5.53
C GLU A 180 48.35 -34.64 4.04
N GLY A 181 47.06 -34.60 3.69
CA GLY A 181 46.62 -34.76 2.30
C GLY A 181 46.89 -33.49 1.47
N ALA A 182 47.59 -33.61 0.33
CA ALA A 182 47.95 -32.48 -0.53
C ALA A 182 46.75 -31.65 -1.05
N ASN A 183 45.55 -32.25 -1.11
CA ASN A 183 44.29 -31.60 -1.49
C ASN A 183 43.26 -31.65 -0.34
N GLY A 184 43.72 -31.84 0.90
CA GLY A 184 42.89 -32.18 2.05
C GLY A 184 42.54 -33.67 2.15
N THR A 185 42.09 -34.09 3.33
CA THR A 185 41.74 -35.49 3.64
C THR A 185 40.25 -35.61 3.95
N ARG A 186 39.53 -36.49 3.23
CA ARG A 186 38.13 -36.77 3.53
C ARG A 186 38.03 -37.71 4.74
N VAL A 187 37.41 -37.24 5.81
CA VAL A 187 37.06 -38.08 6.97
C VAL A 187 35.68 -38.68 6.75
N ALA A 188 35.59 -40.00 6.64
CA ALA A 188 34.35 -40.74 6.43
C ALA A 188 33.88 -41.46 7.71
N ASN A 189 32.61 -41.83 7.75
CA ASN A 189 31.99 -42.53 8.90
C ASN A 189 32.03 -41.74 10.22
N VAL A 190 31.94 -40.40 10.14
CA VAL A 190 31.77 -39.55 11.31
C VAL A 190 30.34 -39.74 11.85
N ALA A 191 30.22 -40.22 13.08
CA ALA A 191 28.95 -40.34 13.80
C ALA A 191 28.36 -38.96 14.11
N ASP A 192 27.12 -38.90 14.60
CA ASP A 192 26.56 -37.65 15.09
C ASP A 192 27.32 -37.15 16.32
N ALA A 193 27.72 -35.88 16.29
CA ALA A 193 28.30 -35.17 17.42
C ALA A 193 27.34 -35.19 18.62
N THR A 194 27.86 -35.50 19.80
CA THR A 194 27.11 -35.54 21.06
C THR A 194 27.61 -34.50 22.07
N ALA A 195 28.90 -34.16 22.01
CA ALA A 195 29.51 -33.07 22.76
C ALA A 195 29.73 -31.84 21.87
N ALA A 196 29.79 -30.66 22.48
CA ALA A 196 30.00 -29.40 21.76
C ALA A 196 31.37 -29.30 21.04
N THR A 197 32.34 -30.14 21.44
CA THR A 197 33.68 -30.21 20.87
C THR A 197 33.82 -31.31 19.81
N ASP A 198 32.78 -32.08 19.54
CA ASP A 198 32.81 -33.14 18.53
C ASP A 198 32.77 -32.55 17.12
N ALA A 199 33.36 -33.26 16.16
CA ALA A 199 33.22 -32.92 14.76
C ALA A 199 31.77 -33.16 14.29
N VAL A 200 31.16 -32.14 13.70
CA VAL A 200 29.84 -32.27 13.06
C VAL A 200 29.98 -32.91 11.68
N ASN A 201 29.03 -33.76 11.32
CA ASN A 201 28.96 -34.35 9.99
C ASN A 201 27.95 -33.61 9.09
N LEU A 202 27.89 -33.98 7.79
CA LEU A 202 27.04 -33.31 6.81
C LEU A 202 25.53 -33.38 7.15
N ARG A 203 25.03 -34.50 7.69
CA ARG A 203 23.60 -34.62 8.04
C ARG A 203 23.21 -33.67 9.18
N GLN A 204 24.08 -33.45 10.16
CA GLN A 204 23.83 -32.50 11.26
C GLN A 204 23.84 -31.06 10.76
N MET A 205 24.79 -30.71 9.88
CA MET A 205 24.82 -29.38 9.26
C MET A 205 23.59 -29.12 8.40
N GLN A 206 23.21 -30.07 7.53
CA GLN A 206 21.99 -29.97 6.71
C GLN A 206 20.72 -29.86 7.56
N ALA A 207 20.64 -30.58 8.69
CA ALA A 207 19.52 -30.47 9.62
C ALA A 207 19.46 -29.09 10.31
N GLY A 208 20.61 -28.53 10.68
CA GLY A 208 20.71 -27.17 11.22
C GLY A 208 20.30 -26.11 10.21
N ASP A 209 20.79 -26.20 8.97
CA ASP A 209 20.43 -25.30 7.88
C ASP A 209 18.93 -25.38 7.55
N ALA A 210 18.39 -26.60 7.49
CA ALA A 210 16.96 -26.81 7.28
C ALA A 210 16.12 -26.18 8.41
N ALA A 211 16.53 -26.33 9.68
CA ALA A 211 15.86 -25.74 10.82
C ALA A 211 15.91 -24.20 10.77
N ALA A 212 17.07 -23.62 10.44
CA ALA A 212 17.24 -22.16 10.30
C ALA A 212 16.36 -21.60 9.18
N VAL A 213 16.31 -22.26 8.02
CA VAL A 213 15.44 -21.87 6.90
C VAL A 213 13.97 -22.00 7.28
N GLN A 214 13.57 -23.08 7.95
CA GLN A 214 12.19 -23.25 8.43
C GLN A 214 11.80 -22.16 9.44
N GLN A 215 12.70 -21.79 10.36
CA GLN A 215 12.47 -20.72 11.31
C GLN A 215 12.32 -19.36 10.61
N SER A 216 13.18 -19.06 9.64
CA SER A 216 13.12 -17.84 8.84
C SER A 216 11.82 -17.75 8.02
N ASN A 217 11.43 -18.85 7.38
CA ASN A 217 10.17 -18.95 6.65
C ASN A 217 8.97 -18.78 7.59
N GLY A 218 9.03 -19.39 8.79
CA GLY A 218 7.99 -19.24 9.81
C GLY A 218 7.83 -17.79 10.27
N TYR A 219 8.93 -17.10 10.57
CA TYR A 219 8.93 -15.70 10.95
C TYR A 219 8.36 -14.81 9.83
N THR A 220 8.83 -15.01 8.59
CA THR A 220 8.36 -14.25 7.42
C THR A 220 6.87 -14.48 7.18
N ASN A 221 6.40 -15.73 7.25
CA ASN A 221 4.99 -16.07 7.07
C ASN A 221 4.11 -15.43 8.15
N GLN A 222 4.55 -15.44 9.40
CA GLN A 222 3.82 -14.76 10.48
C GLN A 222 3.72 -13.25 10.25
N GLN A 223 4.80 -12.61 9.80
CA GLN A 223 4.79 -11.18 9.49
C GLN A 223 3.82 -10.86 8.34
N VAL A 224 3.82 -11.67 7.27
CA VAL A 224 2.90 -11.51 6.14
C VAL A 224 1.45 -11.73 6.56
N GLN A 225 1.17 -12.75 7.37
CA GLN A 225 -0.19 -13.00 7.89
C GLN A 225 -0.69 -11.84 8.75
N GLN A 226 0.17 -11.29 9.61
CA GLN A 226 -0.16 -10.12 10.42
C GLN A 226 -0.40 -8.87 9.54
N ALA A 227 0.41 -8.68 8.50
CA ALA A 227 0.22 -7.58 7.55
C ALA A 227 -1.12 -7.70 6.81
N ASN A 228 -1.46 -8.89 6.31
CA ASN A 228 -2.74 -9.15 5.65
C ASN A 228 -3.92 -8.92 6.61
N ALA A 229 -3.84 -9.43 7.84
CA ALA A 229 -4.89 -9.22 8.84
C ALA A 229 -5.11 -7.73 9.17
N ARG A 230 -4.03 -6.93 9.19
CA ARG A 230 -4.12 -5.47 9.39
C ARG A 230 -4.74 -4.78 8.18
N ALA A 231 -4.39 -5.19 6.96
CA ALA A 231 -4.98 -4.67 5.73
C ALA A 231 -6.49 -4.97 5.67
N ASP A 232 -6.89 -6.22 5.89
CA ASP A 232 -8.30 -6.64 5.91
C ASP A 232 -9.10 -5.88 6.98
N ALA A 233 -8.52 -5.69 8.16
CA ALA A 233 -9.15 -4.90 9.22
C ALA A 233 -9.27 -3.40 8.85
N GLY A 234 -8.30 -2.86 8.12
CA GLY A 234 -8.33 -1.50 7.60
C GLY A 234 -9.42 -1.31 6.54
N ASP A 235 -9.53 -2.25 5.60
CA ASP A 235 -10.54 -2.25 4.56
C ASP A 235 -11.95 -2.38 5.16
N ALA A 236 -12.13 -3.27 6.14
CA ALA A 236 -13.39 -3.42 6.85
C ALA A 236 -13.83 -2.12 7.56
N ARG A 237 -12.91 -1.42 8.24
CA ARG A 237 -13.22 -0.12 8.89
C ARG A 237 -13.56 0.96 7.88
N THR A 238 -12.85 0.99 6.75
CA THR A 238 -13.11 1.96 5.68
C THR A 238 -14.49 1.74 5.09
N LEU A 239 -14.85 0.49 4.80
CA LEU A 239 -16.17 0.12 4.30
C LEU A 239 -17.27 0.46 5.31
N GLN A 240 -17.06 0.16 6.60
CA GLN A 240 -18.02 0.49 7.65
C GLN A 240 -18.23 2.01 7.77
N SER A 241 -17.16 2.80 7.68
CA SER A 241 -17.23 4.26 7.74
C SER A 241 -17.96 4.84 6.53
N ALA A 242 -17.68 4.29 5.33
CA ALA A 242 -18.36 4.69 4.10
C ALA A 242 -19.87 4.36 4.14
N ASN A 243 -20.22 3.18 4.64
CA ASN A 243 -21.62 2.78 4.84
C ASN A 243 -22.31 3.71 5.85
N SER A 244 -21.68 3.96 7.01
CA SER A 244 -22.26 4.85 8.03
C SER A 244 -22.49 6.27 7.51
N TYR A 245 -21.53 6.84 6.77
CA TYR A 245 -21.70 8.15 6.14
C TYR A 245 -22.84 8.13 5.11
N THR A 246 -22.92 7.08 4.29
CA THR A 246 -24.00 6.91 3.30
C THR A 246 -25.35 6.80 3.99
N ASP A 247 -25.47 5.99 5.04
CA ASP A 247 -26.68 5.82 5.82
C ASP A 247 -27.12 7.13 6.47
N GLN A 248 -26.17 7.92 7.02
CA GLN A 248 -26.45 9.25 7.55
C GLN A 248 -26.99 10.20 6.47
N ARG A 249 -26.38 10.21 5.28
CA ARG A 249 -26.82 11.04 4.15
C ARG A 249 -28.20 10.62 3.66
N ILE A 250 -28.46 9.33 3.50
CA ILE A 250 -29.75 8.80 3.05
C ILE A 250 -30.85 9.07 4.09
N ASN A 251 -30.56 8.87 5.38
CA ASN A 251 -31.50 9.20 6.44
C ASN A 251 -31.81 10.70 6.49
N GLY A 252 -30.79 11.56 6.31
CA GLY A 252 -30.99 13.00 6.18
C GLY A 252 -31.89 13.36 5.01
N LEU A 253 -31.62 12.82 3.82
CA LEU A 253 -32.46 13.02 2.64
C LEU A 253 -33.90 12.54 2.82
N ASN A 254 -34.10 11.40 3.50
CA ASN A 254 -35.44 10.88 3.80
C ASN A 254 -36.23 11.81 4.72
N LEU A 255 -35.57 12.39 5.73
CA LEU A 255 -36.18 13.37 6.63
C LEU A 255 -36.54 14.66 5.89
N ASP A 256 -35.60 15.20 5.11
CA ASP A 256 -35.82 16.42 4.32
C ASP A 256 -36.97 16.25 3.33
N PHE A 257 -37.03 15.10 2.64
CA PHE A 257 -38.11 14.80 1.71
C PHE A 257 -39.45 14.55 2.41
N GLY A 258 -39.43 13.96 3.61
CA GLY A 258 -40.61 13.83 4.47
C GLY A 258 -41.19 15.20 4.85
N ASN A 259 -40.32 16.11 5.29
CA ASN A 259 -40.69 17.48 5.64
C ASN A 259 -41.23 18.25 4.43
N PHE A 260 -40.54 18.16 3.29
CA PHE A 260 -41.00 18.78 2.05
C PHE A 260 -42.40 18.29 1.65
N ARG A 261 -42.65 16.97 1.71
CA ARG A 261 -43.97 16.41 1.40
C ARG A 261 -45.05 16.90 2.37
N ALA A 262 -44.74 17.00 3.66
CA ALA A 262 -45.67 17.52 4.65
C ALA A 262 -46.01 19.00 4.38
N GLU A 263 -45.00 19.85 4.17
CA GLU A 263 -45.20 21.27 3.87
C GLU A 263 -46.01 21.48 2.59
N VAL A 264 -45.74 20.69 1.56
CA VAL A 264 -46.49 20.72 0.30
C VAL A 264 -47.94 20.30 0.52
N ASN A 265 -48.20 19.22 1.27
CA ASN A 265 -49.56 18.77 1.57
C ASN A 265 -50.33 19.82 2.39
N ASP A 266 -49.72 20.40 3.43
CA ASP A 266 -50.36 21.45 4.25
C ASP A 266 -50.72 22.66 3.40
N ARG A 267 -49.84 23.06 2.48
CA ARG A 267 -50.10 24.18 1.57
C ARG A 267 -51.22 23.87 0.58
N PHE A 268 -51.30 22.65 0.05
CA PHE A 268 -52.41 22.25 -0.81
C PHE A 268 -53.73 22.21 -0.04
N GLU A 269 -53.75 21.70 1.20
CA GLU A 269 -54.95 21.71 2.03
C GLU A 269 -55.41 23.13 2.36
N ASP A 270 -54.49 24.04 2.69
CA ASP A 270 -54.80 25.45 2.94
C ASP A 270 -55.37 26.13 1.68
N LEU A 271 -54.77 25.88 0.52
CA LEU A 271 -55.28 26.37 -0.76
C LEU A 271 -56.68 25.82 -1.05
N ASP A 272 -56.92 24.52 -0.85
CA ASP A 272 -58.22 23.91 -1.07
C ASP A 272 -59.29 24.45 -0.12
N ARG A 273 -58.95 24.69 1.17
CA ARG A 273 -59.85 25.34 2.13
C ARG A 273 -60.16 26.76 1.69
N ARG A 274 -59.15 27.55 1.30
CA ARG A 274 -59.33 28.93 0.83
C ARG A 274 -60.19 29.00 -0.43
N ILE A 275 -60.02 28.06 -1.37
CA ILE A 275 -60.87 27.95 -2.56
C ILE A 275 -62.32 27.67 -2.17
N ARG A 276 -62.56 26.70 -1.28
CA ARG A 276 -63.91 26.37 -0.79
C ARG A 276 -64.57 27.54 -0.07
N ARG A 277 -63.83 28.24 0.81
CA ARG A 277 -64.30 29.46 1.48
C ARG A 277 -64.61 30.58 0.50
N ASN A 278 -63.77 30.79 -0.51
CA ASN A 278 -64.02 31.76 -1.57
C ASN A 278 -65.29 31.45 -2.36
N GLY A 279 -65.52 30.17 -2.67
CA GLY A 279 -66.72 29.75 -3.37
C GLY A 279 -67.99 29.86 -2.51
N ALA A 280 -67.91 29.52 -1.21
CA ALA A 280 -68.99 29.77 -0.25
C ALA A 280 -69.29 31.27 -0.10
N MET A 281 -68.27 32.13 -0.02
CA MET A 281 -68.43 33.59 -0.02
C MET A 281 -69.06 34.10 -1.31
N SER A 282 -68.64 33.56 -2.46
CA SER A 282 -69.19 33.94 -3.77
C SER A 282 -70.66 33.55 -3.88
N ALA A 283 -71.04 32.36 -3.41
CA ALA A 283 -72.43 31.93 -3.32
C ALA A 283 -73.24 32.81 -2.35
N ALA A 284 -72.68 33.16 -1.21
CA ALA A 284 -73.29 34.08 -0.25
C ALA A 284 -73.54 35.47 -0.87
N MET A 285 -72.54 36.02 -1.58
CA MET A 285 -72.67 37.28 -2.31
C MET A 285 -73.67 37.19 -3.46
N ALA A 286 -73.74 36.06 -4.18
CA ALA A 286 -74.72 35.85 -5.24
C ALA A 286 -76.16 35.85 -4.69
N GLN A 287 -76.41 35.14 -3.58
CA GLN A 287 -77.71 35.17 -2.91
C GLN A 287 -78.04 36.56 -2.34
N MET A 288 -77.06 37.22 -1.72
CA MET A 288 -77.21 38.56 -1.18
C MET A 288 -77.53 39.58 -2.28
N SER A 289 -76.80 39.53 -3.40
CA SER A 289 -76.99 40.42 -4.54
C SER A 289 -78.33 40.19 -5.22
N ALA A 290 -78.73 38.93 -5.44
CA ALA A 290 -80.05 38.58 -5.95
C ALA A 290 -81.17 39.13 -5.05
N ASN A 291 -81.04 39.02 -3.72
CA ASN A 291 -82.02 39.59 -2.79
C ASN A 291 -82.02 41.13 -2.82
N SER A 292 -80.85 41.76 -2.95
CA SER A 292 -80.72 43.22 -3.03
C SER A 292 -81.30 43.81 -4.32
N ALA A 293 -81.36 43.02 -5.40
CA ALA A 293 -81.92 43.43 -6.68
C ALA A 293 -83.44 43.69 -6.63
N TYR A 294 -84.16 43.08 -5.68
CA TYR A 294 -85.59 43.35 -5.45
C TYR A 294 -85.87 44.64 -4.67
N ALA A 295 -84.89 45.54 -4.55
CA ALA A 295 -85.09 46.85 -3.91
C ALA A 295 -86.08 47.71 -4.71
N LYS A 296 -87.10 48.25 -4.04
CA LYS A 296 -88.09 49.16 -4.64
C LYS A 296 -87.44 50.52 -4.97
N PRO A 297 -87.86 51.20 -6.07
CA PRO A 297 -87.36 52.53 -6.42
C PRO A 297 -87.43 53.50 -5.23
N GLY A 298 -86.34 54.25 -5.00
CA GLY A 298 -86.28 55.29 -3.96
C GLY A 298 -85.94 54.82 -2.54
N ARG A 299 -85.88 53.50 -2.25
CA ARG A 299 -85.48 52.97 -0.93
C ARG A 299 -84.22 52.10 -1.03
N GLY A 300 -83.33 52.24 -0.04
CA GLY A 300 -82.20 51.34 0.14
C GLY A 300 -82.62 50.03 0.79
N ARG A 301 -81.90 48.94 0.53
CA ARG A 301 -82.12 47.63 1.12
C ARG A 301 -80.81 47.08 1.68
N LEU A 302 -80.87 46.61 2.92
CA LEU A 302 -79.84 45.76 3.50
C LEU A 302 -80.18 44.30 3.17
N SER A 303 -79.20 43.56 2.70
CA SER A 303 -79.33 42.15 2.34
C SER A 303 -78.23 41.34 2.99
N VAL A 304 -78.59 40.15 3.45
CA VAL A 304 -77.67 39.16 4.01
C VAL A 304 -77.84 37.89 3.19
N GLY A 305 -76.74 37.25 2.83
CA GLY A 305 -76.72 35.97 2.13
C GLY A 305 -75.77 35.01 2.83
N ALA A 306 -76.09 33.72 2.77
CA ALA A 306 -75.24 32.66 3.30
C ALA A 306 -74.94 31.68 2.16
N GLY A 307 -73.70 31.23 2.05
CA GLY A 307 -73.27 30.27 1.06
C GLY A 307 -72.54 29.12 1.71
N PHE A 308 -72.65 27.95 1.09
CA PHE A 308 -72.05 26.71 1.58
C PHE A 308 -71.35 26.03 0.41
N GLN A 309 -70.13 25.56 0.63
CA GLN A 309 -69.37 24.81 -0.38
C GLN A 309 -68.50 23.74 0.30
N ASP A 310 -68.79 22.48 0.00
CA ASP A 310 -68.02 21.30 0.43
C ASP A 310 -67.53 21.36 1.90
N GLY A 311 -68.45 21.70 2.81
CA GLY A 311 -68.22 21.75 4.25
C GLY A 311 -67.77 23.11 4.81
N GLU A 312 -67.43 24.08 3.97
CA GLU A 312 -67.15 25.46 4.37
C GLU A 312 -68.39 26.36 4.21
N SER A 313 -68.51 27.40 5.03
CA SER A 313 -69.63 28.35 4.98
C SER A 313 -69.14 29.78 4.90
N GLY A 314 -69.85 30.62 4.14
CA GLY A 314 -69.56 32.04 3.98
C GLY A 314 -70.80 32.88 4.26
N LEU A 315 -70.61 34.03 4.89
CA LEU A 315 -71.66 35.01 5.18
C LEU A 315 -71.36 36.29 4.42
N ALA A 316 -72.35 36.81 3.70
CA ALA A 316 -72.27 38.07 2.99
C ALA A 316 -73.30 39.06 3.51
N ILE A 317 -72.90 40.32 3.65
CA ILE A 317 -73.76 41.44 4.01
C ILE A 317 -73.54 42.53 2.97
N GLY A 318 -74.62 43.15 2.50
CA GLY A 318 -74.49 44.30 1.63
C GLY A 318 -75.72 45.16 1.55
N TYR A 319 -75.54 46.27 0.86
CA TYR A 319 -76.53 47.32 0.70
C TYR A 319 -76.73 47.61 -0.79
N GLY A 320 -77.99 47.59 -1.22
CA GLY A 320 -78.38 47.93 -2.59
C GLY A 320 -79.38 49.08 -2.61
N ARG A 321 -79.31 49.93 -3.63
CA ARG A 321 -80.29 50.99 -3.86
C ARG A 321 -80.59 51.12 -5.34
N ARG A 322 -81.89 51.11 -5.68
CA ARG A 322 -82.39 51.46 -7.00
C ARG A 322 -82.55 52.99 -7.08
N ILE A 323 -81.78 53.62 -7.95
CA ILE A 323 -81.74 55.09 -8.11
C ILE A 323 -82.98 55.57 -8.86
N ASN A 324 -83.30 54.90 -9.96
CA ASN A 324 -84.52 55.10 -10.75
C ASN A 324 -84.98 53.77 -11.35
N ASP A 325 -86.05 53.77 -12.15
CA ASP A 325 -86.60 52.56 -12.74
C ASP A 325 -85.65 51.84 -13.70
N ASN A 326 -84.50 52.41 -14.05
CA ASN A 326 -83.55 51.80 -14.98
C ASN A 326 -82.14 51.66 -14.41
N VAL A 327 -81.84 52.13 -13.19
CA VAL A 327 -80.48 52.17 -12.64
C VAL A 327 -80.45 51.66 -11.20
N SER A 328 -79.59 50.69 -10.93
CA SER A 328 -79.35 50.14 -9.59
C SER A 328 -77.87 50.03 -9.26
N ILE A 329 -77.54 50.20 -7.97
CA ILE A 329 -76.19 50.03 -7.42
C ILE A 329 -76.27 49.10 -6.21
N SER A 330 -75.28 48.23 -6.05
CA SER A 330 -75.09 47.40 -4.85
C SER A 330 -73.64 47.39 -4.39
N ILE A 331 -73.42 47.29 -3.07
CA ILE A 331 -72.12 47.09 -2.45
C ILE A 331 -72.28 45.95 -1.44
N GLY A 332 -71.34 45.02 -1.41
CA GLY A 332 -71.36 43.91 -0.47
C GLY A 332 -69.97 43.52 0.01
N ALA A 333 -69.92 42.93 1.21
CA ALA A 333 -68.75 42.27 1.76
C ALA A 333 -69.13 40.87 2.23
N ALA A 334 -68.24 39.91 2.09
CA ALA A 334 -68.42 38.55 2.56
C ALA A 334 -67.21 38.07 3.34
N PHE A 335 -67.46 37.14 4.24
CA PHE A 335 -66.49 36.63 5.20
C PHE A 335 -66.69 35.12 5.37
N SER A 336 -65.60 34.40 5.50
CA SER A 336 -65.60 32.95 5.77
C SER A 336 -64.30 32.59 6.48
N GLY A 337 -64.38 32.11 7.73
CA GLY A 337 -63.19 31.84 8.54
C GLY A 337 -62.29 33.07 8.69
N SER A 338 -61.07 32.98 8.16
CA SER A 338 -60.05 34.05 8.15
C SER A 338 -60.09 34.93 6.89
N GLU A 339 -60.95 34.59 5.94
CA GLU A 339 -61.00 35.19 4.61
C GLU A 339 -62.13 36.22 4.54
N SER A 340 -61.87 37.29 3.80
CA SER A 340 -62.84 38.35 3.54
C SER A 340 -62.75 38.80 2.09
N SER A 341 -63.88 39.10 1.47
CA SER A 341 -63.97 39.65 0.12
C SER A 341 -65.01 40.76 0.05
N GLY A 342 -64.91 41.64 -0.95
CA GLY A 342 -65.81 42.77 -1.16
C GLY A 342 -66.10 42.98 -2.63
N GLY A 343 -67.28 43.50 -2.95
CA GLY A 343 -67.70 43.73 -4.33
C GLY A 343 -68.67 44.90 -4.45
N VAL A 344 -68.71 45.49 -5.65
CA VAL A 344 -69.61 46.58 -6.02
C VAL A 344 -70.25 46.22 -7.36
N GLY A 345 -71.56 46.38 -7.48
CA GLY A 345 -72.33 46.08 -8.69
C GLY A 345 -73.12 47.30 -9.17
N PHE A 346 -73.28 47.39 -10.50
CA PHE A 346 -74.11 48.38 -11.18
C PHE A 346 -74.94 47.67 -12.25
N GLY A 347 -76.23 48.01 -12.35
CA GLY A 347 -77.13 47.43 -13.35
C GLY A 347 -77.98 48.50 -14.02
N VAL A 348 -78.19 48.34 -15.33
CA VAL A 348 -79.08 49.18 -16.14
C VAL A 348 -80.11 48.32 -16.87
N ASP A 349 -81.39 48.63 -16.70
CA ASP A 349 -82.48 48.02 -17.46
C ASP A 349 -82.65 48.81 -18.78
N LEU A 350 -82.59 48.12 -19.93
CA LEU A 350 -82.67 48.68 -21.30
C LEU A 350 -84.09 48.63 -21.86
#